data_AF-A0A345P0X1-F1
#
_entry.id   AF-A0A345P0X1-F1
#
_cell.length_a   1.000
_cell.length_b   1.000
_cell.length_c   1.000
_cell.angle_alpha   90.00
_cell.angle_beta   90.00
_cell.angle_gamma   90.00
#
_symmetry.space_group_name_H-M   'P 1'
#
loop_
_entity.id
_entity.type
_entity.pdbx_description
1 polymer ?
#
loop_
_entity_poly.entity_id
_entity_poly.type
_entity_poly.pdbx_seq_one_letter_code
_entity_poly.pdbx_strand_id
1 'polypeptide(L)'
;MRNFNFFIILVLLFLVGCAPDNEADDWKVSPTFTKESQVLYGTEGKFGMININGPDQPVFPAEQGRLYRMYFLEDVNEYSTFKIIATHQNTGASEQLIDTEIGEETEAKLGFGESGLWKMDVTVDGEPYTDFVVEVN
;
A
#
# COMPACT_ATOMS: atom_id res chain seq x y z
N MET A 1 -22.35 62.84 27.74
CA MET A 1 -20.88 63.03 27.73
C MET A 1 -20.30 61.74 28.28
N ARG A 2 -19.39 60.98 27.66
CA ARG A 2 -18.55 61.15 26.48
C ARG A 2 -18.23 59.74 25.98
N ASN A 3 -18.28 59.57 24.67
CA ASN A 3 -18.03 58.33 23.94
C ASN A 3 -16.57 57.87 24.09
N PHE A 4 -16.33 56.57 24.18
CA PHE A 4 -15.04 55.98 23.81
C PHE A 4 -15.27 54.72 22.99
N ASN A 5 -15.35 54.93 21.68
CA ASN A 5 -15.13 53.92 20.65
C ASN A 5 -13.67 53.45 20.77
N PHE A 6 -13.42 52.15 20.85
CA PHE A 6 -12.34 51.56 20.05
C PHE A 6 -12.59 50.07 19.81
N PHE A 7 -12.91 49.80 18.55
CA PHE A 7 -12.81 48.53 17.85
C PHE A 7 -11.65 47.67 18.35
N ILE A 8 -11.93 46.52 18.97
CA ILE A 8 -10.94 45.44 19.12
C ILE A 8 -11.60 44.12 18.71
N ILE A 9 -11.37 43.80 17.43
CA ILE A 9 -11.00 42.48 16.93
C ILE A 9 -12.10 41.41 17.00
N LEU A 10 -12.99 41.55 16.02
CA LEU A 10 -13.68 40.45 15.34
C LEU A 10 -12.65 39.60 14.56
N VAL A 11 -11.91 38.71 15.24
CA VAL A 11 -11.12 37.64 14.59
C VAL A 11 -11.22 36.38 15.44
N LEU A 12 -12.36 35.69 15.32
CA LEU A 12 -12.59 34.37 15.90
C LEU A 12 -13.39 33.49 14.92
N LEU A 13 -13.03 33.60 13.63
CA LEU A 13 -13.61 32.84 12.51
C LEU A 13 -12.49 32.38 11.58
N PHE A 14 -11.54 31.59 12.08
CA PHE A 14 -10.68 30.74 11.27
C PHE A 14 -10.28 29.48 12.06
N LEU A 15 -11.27 28.65 12.36
CA LEU A 15 -11.04 27.20 12.46
C LEU A 15 -11.73 26.58 11.24
N VAL A 16 -11.25 26.99 10.06
CA VAL A 16 -11.48 26.25 8.82
C VAL A 16 -10.52 25.07 8.87
N GLY A 17 -11.08 23.88 8.71
CA GLY A 17 -10.46 22.62 9.09
C GLY A 17 -9.15 22.32 8.38
N CYS A 18 -8.23 21.73 9.14
CA CYS A 18 -7.39 20.68 8.58
C CYS A 18 -8.31 19.48 8.35
N ALA A 19 -8.99 19.45 7.20
CA ALA A 19 -9.10 18.16 6.55
C ALA A 19 -7.64 17.75 6.28
N PRO A 20 -7.20 16.53 6.61
CA PRO A 20 -6.02 16.02 5.95
C PRO A 20 -6.32 16.18 4.46
N ASP A 21 -5.42 16.83 3.74
CA ASP A 21 -5.40 16.80 2.29
C ASP A 21 -5.29 15.32 1.93
N ASN A 22 -6.45 14.66 1.80
CA ASN A 22 -6.56 13.40 1.13
C ASN A 22 -6.29 13.79 -0.31
N GLU A 23 -5.00 13.84 -0.69
CA GLU A 23 -4.61 13.49 -2.04
C GLU A 23 -5.48 12.28 -2.38
N ALA A 24 -6.35 12.44 -3.37
CA ALA A 24 -7.13 11.33 -3.83
C ALA A 24 -6.09 10.30 -4.28
N ASP A 25 -5.78 9.33 -3.41
CA ASP A 25 -5.00 8.14 -3.74
C ASP A 25 -5.56 7.72 -5.10
N ASP A 26 -4.73 7.73 -6.14
CA ASP A 26 -5.19 7.40 -7.49
C ASP A 26 -5.43 5.89 -7.50
N TRP A 27 -6.59 5.49 -6.96
CA TRP A 27 -7.05 4.11 -6.80
C TRP A 27 -7.30 3.52 -8.19
N LYS A 28 -6.21 3.20 -8.86
CA LYS A 28 -6.13 2.53 -10.15
C LYS A 28 -5.12 1.42 -9.99
N VAL A 29 -5.44 0.27 -10.57
CA VAL A 29 -4.52 -0.87 -10.61
C VAL A 29 -3.17 -0.40 -11.17
N SER A 30 -2.11 -0.65 -10.39
CA SER A 30 -0.77 -0.27 -10.78
C SER A 30 -0.31 -1.07 -12.00
N PRO A 31 0.49 -0.48 -12.89
CA PRO A 31 1.03 -1.21 -14.03
C PRO A 31 1.90 -2.37 -13.56
N THR A 32 1.78 -3.50 -14.23
CA THR A 32 2.71 -4.63 -14.07
C THR A 32 3.95 -4.43 -14.93
N PHE A 33 5.04 -5.09 -14.58
CA PHE A 33 6.28 -5.11 -15.37
C PHE A 33 6.82 -6.53 -15.53
N THR A 34 7.78 -6.74 -16.43
CA THR A 34 8.28 -8.08 -16.77
C THR A 34 9.75 -8.22 -16.38
N LYS A 35 10.09 -9.30 -15.67
CA LYS A 35 11.47 -9.73 -15.39
C LYS A 35 11.62 -11.20 -15.77
N GLU A 36 12.61 -11.54 -16.59
CA GLU A 36 12.86 -12.94 -17.01
C GLU A 36 11.62 -13.66 -17.58
N SER A 37 10.77 -12.95 -18.32
CA SER A 37 9.48 -13.44 -18.86
C SER A 37 8.39 -13.72 -17.81
N GLN A 38 8.58 -13.32 -16.56
CA GLN A 38 7.57 -13.36 -15.51
C GLN A 38 6.95 -11.97 -15.33
N VAL A 39 5.63 -11.93 -15.17
CA VAL A 39 4.89 -10.70 -14.85
C VAL A 39 4.95 -10.46 -13.36
N LEU A 40 5.45 -9.30 -12.96
CA LEU A 40 5.57 -8.86 -11.57
C LEU A 40 4.53 -7.80 -11.27
N TYR A 41 3.96 -7.90 -10.06
CA TYR A 41 3.07 -6.91 -9.46
C TYR A 41 3.86 -6.12 -8.41
N GLY A 42 3.88 -4.80 -8.53
CA GLY A 42 4.66 -3.95 -7.64
C GLY A 42 5.09 -2.66 -8.33
N THR A 43 6.25 -2.16 -7.92
CA THR A 43 6.84 -0.92 -8.42
C THR A 43 8.08 -1.27 -9.22
N GLU A 44 8.06 -0.99 -10.52
CA GLU A 44 9.15 -1.31 -11.44
C GLU A 44 10.49 -0.75 -10.94
N GLY A 45 11.53 -1.58 -10.99
CA GLY A 45 12.87 -1.24 -10.52
C GLY A 45 13.06 -1.33 -9.01
N LYS A 46 11.99 -1.44 -8.20
CA LYS A 46 12.07 -1.36 -6.73
C LYS A 46 11.60 -2.62 -6.00
N PHE A 47 10.40 -3.08 -6.29
CA PHE A 47 9.79 -4.24 -5.64
C PHE A 47 8.84 -4.94 -6.59
N GLY A 48 8.80 -6.27 -6.56
CA GLY A 48 7.73 -7.00 -7.22
C GLY A 48 7.43 -8.34 -6.58
N MET A 49 6.21 -8.81 -6.81
CA MET A 49 5.77 -10.14 -6.42
C MET A 49 5.20 -10.90 -7.63
N ILE A 50 5.40 -12.21 -7.63
CA ILE A 50 4.83 -13.13 -8.60
C ILE A 50 3.92 -14.11 -7.88
N ASN A 51 2.78 -14.45 -8.50
CA ASN A 51 1.96 -15.58 -8.06
C ASN A 51 2.57 -16.88 -8.60
N ILE A 52 2.86 -17.85 -7.71
CA ILE A 52 3.48 -19.13 -8.09
C ILE A 52 2.54 -20.34 -7.95
N ASN A 53 1.22 -20.11 -7.97
CA ASN A 53 0.19 -21.16 -7.78
C ASN A 53 -0.22 -21.85 -9.10
N GLY A 54 0.39 -21.47 -10.23
CA GLY A 54 0.09 -21.98 -11.56
C GLY A 54 -0.74 -20.99 -12.41
N PRO A 55 -0.66 -21.08 -13.74
CA PRO A 55 -1.17 -20.06 -14.66
C PRO A 55 -2.71 -20.00 -14.75
N ASP A 56 -3.41 -21.07 -14.37
CA ASP A 56 -4.87 -21.16 -14.45
C ASP A 56 -5.59 -20.66 -13.19
N GLN A 57 -4.83 -20.20 -12.19
CA GLN A 57 -5.38 -19.72 -10.92
C GLN A 57 -5.54 -18.19 -10.94
N PRO A 58 -6.59 -17.64 -10.30
CA PRO A 58 -6.67 -16.20 -10.07
C PRO A 58 -5.41 -15.71 -9.35
N VAL A 59 -4.92 -14.55 -9.80
CA VAL A 59 -3.69 -13.98 -9.25
C VAL A 59 -3.92 -13.51 -7.82
N PHE A 60 -5.00 -12.77 -7.58
CA PHE A 60 -5.38 -12.24 -6.26
C PHE A 60 -6.84 -12.60 -5.94
N PRO A 61 -7.13 -13.83 -5.48
CA PRO A 61 -8.49 -14.22 -5.13
C PRO A 61 -8.90 -13.64 -3.76
N ALA A 62 -10.16 -13.21 -3.67
CA ALA A 62 -10.82 -12.90 -2.41
C ALA A 62 -11.06 -14.18 -1.59
N GLU A 63 -11.06 -14.04 -0.26
CA GLU A 63 -11.33 -15.10 0.73
C GLU A 63 -10.39 -16.31 0.67
N GLN A 64 -9.37 -16.27 -0.18
CA GLN A 64 -8.45 -17.38 -0.41
C GLN A 64 -7.00 -16.91 -0.50
N GLY A 65 -6.12 -17.55 0.28
CA GLY A 65 -4.70 -17.28 0.18
C GLY A 65 -4.05 -17.90 -1.06
N ARG A 66 -3.02 -17.23 -1.58
CA ARG A 66 -2.15 -17.68 -2.67
C ARG A 66 -0.69 -17.54 -2.26
N LEU A 67 0.17 -18.42 -2.75
CA LEU A 67 1.61 -18.33 -2.54
C LEU A 67 2.22 -17.32 -3.51
N TYR A 68 2.96 -16.36 -2.99
CA TYR A 68 3.69 -15.37 -3.78
C TYR A 68 5.17 -15.41 -3.43
N ARG A 69 6.00 -15.18 -4.45
CA ARG A 69 7.43 -14.94 -4.29
C ARG A 69 7.71 -13.46 -4.48
N MET A 70 8.51 -12.88 -3.60
CA MET A 70 8.79 -11.45 -3.53
C MET A 70 10.24 -11.16 -3.91
N TYR A 71 10.45 -10.03 -4.59
CA TYR A 71 11.75 -9.58 -5.08
C TYR A 71 11.97 -8.12 -4.70
N PHE A 72 13.06 -7.86 -3.98
CA PHE A 72 13.63 -6.54 -3.85
C PHE A 72 14.57 -6.31 -5.03
N LEU A 73 14.30 -5.26 -5.81
CA LEU A 73 14.99 -4.98 -7.08
C LEU A 73 15.99 -3.83 -6.97
N GLU A 74 15.85 -3.00 -5.94
CA GLU A 74 16.91 -2.10 -5.46
C GLU A 74 17.76 -2.82 -4.41
N ASP A 75 18.98 -2.31 -4.20
CA ASP A 75 19.86 -2.79 -3.13
C ASP A 75 19.21 -2.49 -1.75
N VAL A 76 18.76 -3.55 -1.09
CA VAL A 76 18.27 -3.52 0.28
C VAL A 76 19.16 -4.43 1.12
N ASN A 77 19.37 -4.09 2.40
CA ASN A 77 20.14 -4.92 3.30
C ASN A 77 19.43 -6.29 3.49
N GLU A 78 20.16 -7.37 3.24
CA GLU A 78 19.70 -8.76 3.32
C GLU A 78 19.29 -9.21 4.73
N TYR A 79 19.45 -8.37 5.75
CA TYR A 79 19.00 -8.62 7.12
C TYR A 79 17.93 -7.63 7.59
N SER A 80 17.45 -6.75 6.72
CA SER A 80 16.34 -5.87 7.04
C SER A 80 15.05 -6.68 7.20
N THR A 81 14.16 -6.18 8.03
CA THR A 81 12.79 -6.69 8.10
C THR A 81 11.91 -5.93 7.12
N PHE A 82 10.92 -6.60 6.55
CA PHE A 82 9.91 -5.93 5.74
C PHE A 82 8.52 -6.39 6.11
N LYS A 83 7.58 -5.49 5.85
CA LYS A 83 6.17 -5.70 6.13
C LYS A 83 5.32 -5.23 4.97
N ILE A 84 4.29 -6.01 4.66
CA ILE A 84 3.26 -5.64 3.70
C ILE A 84 1.93 -5.54 4.44
N ILE A 85 1.32 -4.37 4.36
CA ILE A 85 -0.06 -4.14 4.80
C ILE A 85 -0.89 -3.84 3.56
N ALA A 86 -2.06 -4.46 3.44
CA ALA A 86 -3.01 -4.17 2.39
C ALA A 86 -4.21 -3.41 2.97
N THR A 87 -4.65 -2.34 2.31
CA THR A 87 -5.82 -1.55 2.70
C THR A 87 -6.87 -1.55 1.59
N HIS A 88 -8.11 -1.90 1.91
CA HIS A 88 -9.21 -1.94 0.95
C HIS A 88 -9.81 -0.54 0.70
N GLN A 89 -10.01 -0.19 -0.58
CA GLN A 89 -10.48 1.12 -1.00
C GLN A 89 -11.80 1.54 -0.35
N ASN A 90 -12.79 0.64 -0.36
CA ASN A 90 -14.18 1.01 -0.04
C ASN A 90 -14.51 0.87 1.45
N THR A 91 -13.89 -0.09 2.12
CA THR A 91 -14.19 -0.39 3.53
C THR A 91 -13.14 0.18 4.49
N GLY A 92 -11.94 0.52 3.99
CA GLY A 92 -10.81 0.87 4.83
C GLY A 92 -10.30 -0.30 5.68
N ALA A 93 -10.76 -1.53 5.42
CA ALA A 93 -10.25 -2.73 6.07
C ALA A 93 -8.74 -2.85 5.77
N SER A 94 -7.96 -3.20 6.79
CA SER A 94 -6.51 -3.32 6.69
C SER A 94 -6.06 -4.69 7.15
N GLU A 95 -5.21 -5.34 6.35
CA GLU A 95 -4.72 -6.69 6.57
C GLU A 95 -3.18 -6.69 6.53
N GLN A 96 -2.55 -7.15 7.60
CA GLN A 96 -1.11 -7.41 7.58
C GLN A 96 -0.87 -8.74 6.85
N LEU A 97 -0.30 -8.66 5.66
CA LEU A 97 -0.10 -9.82 4.80
C LEU A 97 1.19 -10.58 5.14
N ILE A 98 2.24 -9.86 5.53
CA ILE A 98 3.52 -10.43 5.96
C ILE A 98 4.30 -9.45 6.84
N ASP A 99 5.14 -9.97 7.74
CA ASP A 99 6.12 -9.26 8.55
C ASP A 99 7.28 -10.24 8.83
N THR A 100 8.42 -10.09 8.13
CA THR A 100 9.54 -11.04 8.18
C THR A 100 10.86 -10.39 7.75
N GLU A 101 11.98 -11.05 8.01
CA GLU A 101 13.29 -10.69 7.45
C GLU A 101 13.32 -10.93 5.93
N ILE A 102 14.02 -10.05 5.21
CA ILE A 102 14.33 -10.23 3.80
C ILE A 102 15.30 -11.41 3.68
N GLY A 103 14.93 -12.43 2.91
CA GLY A 103 15.82 -13.55 2.59
C GLY A 103 16.11 -13.64 1.09
N GLU A 104 17.09 -14.47 0.71
CA GLU A 104 17.44 -14.75 -0.70
C GLU A 104 16.21 -15.14 -1.54
N GLU A 105 15.33 -15.96 -0.98
CA GLU A 105 14.02 -16.29 -1.54
C GLU A 105 12.93 -16.06 -0.48
N THR A 106 12.22 -14.95 -0.59
CA THR A 106 11.07 -14.71 0.29
C THR A 106 9.79 -15.15 -0.41
N GLU A 107 9.12 -16.13 0.18
CA GLU A 107 7.80 -16.63 -0.26
C GLU A 107 6.80 -16.60 0.89
N ALA A 108 5.57 -16.20 0.63
CA ALA A 108 4.53 -16.20 1.63
C ALA A 108 3.14 -16.40 1.03
N LYS A 109 2.27 -17.00 1.86
CA LYS A 109 0.85 -17.11 1.53
C LYS A 109 0.15 -15.81 1.92
N LEU A 110 -0.23 -15.02 0.93
CA LEU A 110 -1.00 -13.78 1.14
C LEU A 110 -2.46 -14.06 0.78
N GLY A 111 -3.39 -13.50 1.55
CA GLY A 111 -4.83 -13.61 1.32
C GLY A 111 -5.51 -12.28 1.61
N PHE A 112 -6.68 -12.09 1.03
CA PHE A 112 -7.48 -10.88 1.13
C PHE A 112 -8.89 -11.26 1.56
N GLY A 113 -9.49 -10.53 2.50
CA GLY A 113 -10.81 -10.86 3.03
C GLY A 113 -11.96 -10.60 2.05
N GLU A 114 -11.81 -9.64 1.13
CA GLU A 114 -12.90 -9.17 0.26
C GLU A 114 -12.38 -8.78 -1.14
N SER A 115 -13.25 -8.83 -2.14
CA SER A 115 -12.94 -8.38 -3.50
C SER A 115 -12.99 -6.85 -3.62
N GLY A 116 -12.20 -6.30 -4.55
CA GLY A 116 -12.07 -4.86 -4.78
C GLY A 116 -10.63 -4.41 -4.95
N LEU A 117 -10.42 -3.10 -4.93
CA LEU A 117 -9.07 -2.52 -5.01
C LEU A 117 -8.43 -2.50 -3.62
N TRP A 118 -7.18 -2.98 -3.58
CA TRP A 118 -6.35 -3.01 -2.38
C TRP A 118 -5.04 -2.28 -2.64
N LYS A 119 -4.72 -1.30 -1.78
CA LYS A 119 -3.42 -0.62 -1.75
C LYS A 119 -2.48 -1.44 -0.88
N MET A 120 -1.33 -1.78 -1.43
CA MET A 120 -0.30 -2.60 -0.82
C MET A 120 0.83 -1.69 -0.36
N ASP A 121 0.92 -1.43 0.93
CA ASP A 121 1.99 -0.63 1.53
C ASP A 121 3.14 -1.56 1.95
N VAL A 122 4.30 -1.38 1.33
CA VAL A 122 5.53 -2.12 1.64
C VAL A 122 6.44 -1.22 2.46
N THR A 123 6.89 -1.71 3.61
CA THR A 123 7.85 -1.03 4.48
C THR A 123 9.08 -1.90 4.70
N VAL A 124 10.24 -1.27 4.87
CA VAL A 124 11.52 -1.92 5.20
C VAL A 124 12.09 -1.25 6.44
N ASP A 125 12.39 -2.03 7.48
CA ASP A 125 12.81 -1.57 8.80
C ASP A 125 11.90 -0.50 9.41
N GLY A 126 10.60 -0.58 9.10
CA GLY A 126 9.56 0.34 9.56
C GLY A 126 9.44 1.62 8.73
N GLU A 127 10.31 1.84 7.75
CA GLU A 127 10.25 3.01 6.86
C GLU A 127 9.45 2.68 5.58
N PRO A 128 8.65 3.62 5.04
CA PRO A 128 7.97 3.46 3.76
C PRO A 128 8.96 3.12 2.65
N TYR A 129 8.76 1.97 2.01
CA TYR A 129 9.59 1.52 0.90
C TYR A 129 8.87 1.76 -0.43
N THR A 130 7.69 1.19 -0.64
CA THR A 130 6.91 1.42 -1.85
C THR A 130 5.45 1.10 -1.64
N ASP A 131 4.60 1.57 -2.54
CA ASP A 131 3.19 1.20 -2.58
C ASP A 131 2.73 0.92 -4.01
N PHE A 132 1.67 0.12 -4.13
CA PHE A 132 1.01 -0.19 -5.39
C PHE A 132 -0.41 -0.70 -5.14
N VAL A 133 -1.28 -0.63 -6.14
CA VAL A 133 -2.67 -1.05 -6.05
C VAL A 133 -2.90 -2.30 -6.90
N VAL A 134 -3.58 -3.28 -6.32
CA VAL A 134 -4.02 -4.51 -7.01
C VAL A 134 -5.54 -4.62 -6.98
N GLU A 135 -6.09 -5.35 -7.95
CA GLU A 135 -7.50 -5.76 -7.96
C GLU A 135 -7.60 -7.20 -7.46
N VAL A 136 -8.42 -7.39 -6.43
CA VAL A 136 -8.74 -8.69 -5.81
C VAL A 136 -10.13 -9.13 -6.28
N ASN A 137 -10.28 -10.40 -6.69
CA ASN A 137 -11.50 -10.91 -7.32
C ASN A 137 -12.06 -12.22 -6.75
#